data_AF-A0AAV4V3E7-F1
#
_entry.id   AF-A0AAV4V3E7-F1
#
_cell.length_a   1.000
_cell.length_b   1.000
_cell.length_c   1.000
_cell.angle_alpha   90.00
_cell.angle_beta   90.00
_cell.angle_gamma   90.00
#
_symmetry.space_group_name_H-M   'P 1'
#
loop_
_entity.id
_entity.type
_entity.pdbx_description
1 polymer ?
#
loop_
_entity_poly.entity_id
_entity_poly.type
_entity_poly.pdbx_seq_one_letter_code
_entity_poly.pdbx_strand_id
1 'polypeptide(L)'
;MAEGRSIWRMIITNFIKSFKLLPPEGKLMGQDHLGNKYYEASTNKHSMRKVGNRWFEPKVGEDWQQNLPAEWEAWLRGRRKDAPTEEEVHHNLAIAQMKKIKGDEITSQQQAKSQVNSIDENSQGFPKWEDYEKQPGQFSDKKT
;
A
#
# COMPACT_ATOMS: atom_id res chain seq x y z
N MET A 1 56.66 -6.05 19.96
CA MET A 1 56.58 -6.59 18.57
C MET A 1 55.28 -7.37 18.42
N ALA A 2 54.56 -7.16 17.31
CA ALA A 2 53.47 -7.99 16.74
C ALA A 2 52.08 -7.33 16.57
N GLU A 3 52.00 -6.07 16.12
CA GLU A 3 50.76 -5.50 15.58
C GLU A 3 50.41 -6.01 14.15
N GLY A 4 51.36 -6.64 13.46
CA GLY A 4 51.19 -7.13 12.08
C GLY A 4 50.30 -8.38 11.91
N ARG A 5 49.96 -9.11 12.99
CA ARG A 5 49.13 -10.33 12.92
C ARG A 5 47.62 -10.04 12.79
N SER A 6 47.20 -8.80 13.00
CA SER A 6 45.79 -8.37 12.94
C SER A 6 45.39 -7.90 11.53
N ILE A 7 46.25 -7.14 10.87
CA ILE A 7 45.93 -6.45 9.60
C ILE A 7 45.71 -7.44 8.46
N TRP A 8 46.62 -8.41 8.30
CA TRP A 8 46.48 -9.47 7.30
C TRP A 8 45.25 -10.37 7.56
N ARG A 9 44.93 -10.64 8.83
CA ARG A 9 43.69 -11.34 9.19
C ARG A 9 42.46 -10.52 8.84
N MET A 10 42.49 -9.21 9.05
CA MET A 10 41.39 -8.31 8.69
C MET A 10 41.16 -8.26 7.17
N ILE A 11 42.24 -8.19 6.39
CA ILE A 11 42.18 -8.21 4.92
C ILE A 11 41.61 -9.55 4.42
N ILE A 12 42.12 -10.68 4.90
CA ILE A 12 41.66 -12.02 4.48
C ILE A 12 40.21 -12.27 4.92
N THR A 13 39.84 -11.88 6.14
CA THR A 13 38.45 -12.04 6.60
C THR A 13 37.47 -11.17 5.84
N ASN A 14 37.85 -9.92 5.48
CA ASN A 14 37.03 -9.08 4.61
C ASN A 14 36.94 -9.62 3.18
N PHE A 15 38.02 -10.18 2.65
CA PHE A 15 38.04 -10.84 1.34
C PHE A 15 37.16 -12.10 1.29
N ILE A 16 37.23 -12.96 2.32
CA ILE A 16 36.34 -14.13 2.42
C ILE A 16 34.87 -13.69 2.61
N LYS A 17 34.63 -12.62 3.37
CA LYS A 17 33.29 -12.04 3.52
C LYS A 17 32.75 -11.48 2.21
N SER A 18 33.58 -10.92 1.33
CA SER A 18 33.12 -10.45 0.01
C SER A 18 32.70 -11.57 -0.94
N PHE A 19 33.14 -12.82 -0.72
CA PHE A 19 32.64 -13.97 -1.49
C PHE A 19 31.30 -14.52 -0.98
N LYS A 20 30.82 -14.08 0.19
CA LYS A 20 29.46 -14.40 0.66
C LYS A 20 28.47 -13.46 -0.04
N LEU A 21 28.26 -13.70 -1.34
CA LEU A 21 27.23 -13.06 -2.17
C LEU A 21 25.82 -13.59 -1.87
N LEU A 22 25.67 -14.58 -0.98
CA LEU A 22 24.34 -15.04 -0.61
C LEU A 22 23.61 -13.92 0.13
N PRO A 23 22.43 -13.50 -0.35
CA PRO A 23 21.60 -12.56 0.39
C PRO A 23 21.38 -13.12 1.79
N PRO A 24 21.26 -12.27 2.83
CA PRO A 24 20.89 -12.75 4.15
C PRO A 24 19.62 -13.59 3.99
N GLU A 25 19.68 -14.87 4.36
CA GLU A 25 18.50 -15.74 4.37
C GLU A 25 17.42 -15.03 5.18
N GLY A 26 16.45 -14.47 4.46
CA GLY A 26 15.29 -13.86 5.08
C GLY A 26 14.46 -14.99 5.65
N LYS A 27 13.96 -14.83 6.88
CA LYS A 27 12.98 -15.76 7.42
C LYS A 27 11.74 -15.66 6.55
N LEU A 28 11.30 -16.77 5.96
CA LEU A 28 10.02 -16.84 5.26
C LEU A 28 8.89 -16.63 6.27
N MET A 29 8.12 -15.57 6.06
CA MET A 29 7.03 -15.17 6.96
C MET A 29 5.67 -15.67 6.48
N GLY A 30 5.49 -15.80 5.16
CA GLY A 30 4.25 -16.34 4.59
C GLY A 30 4.15 -16.13 3.08
N GLN A 31 2.99 -16.53 2.54
CA GLN A 31 2.62 -16.39 1.14
C GLN A 31 1.24 -15.73 1.04
N ASP A 32 1.00 -14.92 0.01
CA ASP A 32 -0.34 -14.38 -0.27
C ASP A 32 -1.15 -15.26 -1.24
N HIS A 33 -2.41 -14.87 -1.46
CA HIS A 33 -3.31 -15.53 -2.42
C HIS A 33 -2.87 -15.38 -3.89
N LEU A 34 -1.97 -14.43 -4.21
CA LEU A 34 -1.37 -14.24 -5.53
C LEU A 34 -0.15 -15.16 -5.74
N GLY A 35 0.37 -15.73 -4.65
CA GLY A 35 1.51 -16.61 -4.60
C GLY A 35 2.86 -15.91 -4.35
N ASN A 36 2.85 -14.62 -4.01
CA ASN A 36 4.04 -13.86 -3.60
C ASN A 36 4.55 -14.34 -2.24
N LYS A 37 5.87 -14.46 -2.10
CA LYS A 37 6.50 -14.90 -0.84
C LYS A 37 7.08 -13.73 -0.08
N TYR A 38 6.88 -13.68 1.22
CA TYR A 38 7.28 -12.56 2.06
C TYR A 38 8.36 -12.97 3.05
N TYR A 39 9.37 -12.12 3.18
CA TYR A 39 10.56 -12.40 3.97
C TYR A 39 10.91 -11.24 4.91
N GLU A 40 11.48 -11.59 6.06
CA GLU A 40 12.03 -10.65 7.02
C GLU A 40 13.51 -10.94 7.27
N ALA A 41 14.37 -9.94 7.11
CA ALA A 41 15.78 -10.04 7.49
C ALA A 41 15.91 -10.11 9.00
N SER A 42 16.79 -10.99 9.48
CA SER A 42 17.23 -10.95 10.87
C SER A 42 17.84 -9.57 11.18
N THR A 43 17.36 -8.93 12.23
CA THR A 43 17.97 -7.67 12.67
C THR A 43 19.40 -7.93 13.18
N ASN A 44 20.35 -7.11 12.74
CA ASN A 44 21.68 -7.12 13.32
C ASN A 44 21.60 -6.60 14.75
N LYS A 45 22.21 -7.31 15.71
CA LYS A 45 22.23 -6.91 17.14
C LYS A 45 22.77 -5.49 17.39
N HIS A 46 23.55 -4.97 16.44
CA HIS A 46 24.16 -3.63 16.48
C HIS A 46 23.37 -2.57 15.68
N SER A 47 22.25 -2.94 15.05
CA SER A 47 21.40 -2.00 14.31
C SER A 47 20.54 -1.19 15.27
N MET A 48 20.47 0.12 15.04
CA MET A 48 19.53 1.01 15.76
C MET A 48 18.07 0.68 15.43
N ARG A 49 17.81 0.05 14.27
CA ARG A 49 16.47 -0.38 13.86
C ARG A 49 16.12 -1.71 14.54
N LYS A 50 15.06 -1.68 15.35
CA LYS A 50 14.51 -2.87 16.04
C LYS A 50 13.81 -3.84 15.10
N VAL A 51 13.30 -3.35 13.96
CA VAL A 51 12.60 -4.16 12.96
C VAL A 51 13.53 -4.47 11.80
N GLY A 52 13.52 -5.72 11.35
CA GLY A 52 14.28 -6.17 10.19
C GLY A 52 13.82 -5.51 8.90
N ASN A 53 14.68 -5.54 7.88
CA ASN A 53 14.25 -5.15 6.53
C ASN A 53 13.24 -6.20 6.02
N ARG A 54 12.16 -5.76 5.37
CA ARG A 54 11.10 -6.63 4.86
C ARG A 54 11.07 -6.52 3.35
N TRP A 55 10.98 -7.64 2.65
CA TRP A 55 10.83 -7.69 1.20
C TRP A 55 9.92 -8.84 0.81
N PHE A 56 9.49 -8.84 -0.44
CA PHE A 56 8.76 -9.94 -1.03
C PHE A 56 9.45 -10.40 -2.31
N GLU A 57 9.13 -11.60 -2.75
CA GLU A 57 9.55 -12.18 -4.01
C GLU A 57 8.27 -12.42 -4.83
N PRO A 58 8.09 -11.71 -5.95
CA PRO A 58 6.95 -11.92 -6.83
C PRO A 58 6.97 -13.33 -7.42
N LYS A 59 5.79 -13.93 -7.60
CA LYS A 59 5.68 -15.22 -8.28
C LYS A 59 5.97 -15.13 -9.79
N VAL A 60 5.55 -14.02 -10.40
CA VAL A 60 5.64 -13.80 -11.85
C VAL A 60 6.79 -12.84 -12.14
N GLY A 61 7.96 -13.39 -12.47
CA GLY A 61 9.12 -12.61 -12.91
C GLY A 61 9.51 -11.48 -11.96
N GLU A 62 10.02 -10.37 -12.50
CA GLU A 62 10.38 -9.14 -11.75
C GLU A 62 9.26 -8.09 -11.80
N ASP A 63 8.00 -8.49 -11.60
CA ASP A 63 6.90 -7.52 -11.50
C ASP A 63 6.79 -6.96 -10.07
N TRP A 64 7.44 -5.82 -9.87
CA TRP A 64 7.44 -5.09 -8.59
C TRP A 64 6.31 -4.05 -8.51
N GLN A 65 5.57 -3.82 -9.61
CA GLN A 65 4.50 -2.83 -9.69
C GLN A 65 3.10 -3.44 -9.49
N GLN A 66 3.01 -4.74 -9.24
CA GLN A 66 1.74 -5.41 -8.96
C GLN A 66 1.02 -4.83 -7.72
N ASN A 67 -0.32 -4.84 -7.77
CA ASN A 67 -1.14 -4.43 -6.64
C ASN A 67 -1.10 -5.51 -5.55
N LEU A 68 -0.40 -5.23 -4.45
CA LEU A 68 -0.26 -6.15 -3.32
C LEU A 68 -1.53 -6.15 -2.46
N PRO A 69 -1.85 -7.28 -1.79
CA PRO A 69 -2.89 -7.30 -0.77
C PRO A 69 -2.61 -6.25 0.31
N ALA A 70 -3.64 -5.54 0.76
CA ALA A 70 -3.50 -4.41 1.68
C ALA A 70 -2.87 -4.81 3.01
N GLU A 71 -3.10 -6.04 3.47
CA GLU A 71 -2.52 -6.61 4.69
C GLU A 71 -1.00 -6.72 4.60
N TRP A 72 -0.52 -7.29 3.50
CA TRP A 72 0.90 -7.49 3.24
C TRP A 72 1.61 -6.18 2.95
N GLU A 73 0.96 -5.25 2.25
CA GLU A 73 1.48 -3.92 2.01
C GLU A 73 1.68 -3.13 3.33
N ALA A 74 0.73 -3.24 4.26
CA ALA A 74 0.85 -2.62 5.58
C ALA A 74 1.99 -3.24 6.41
N TRP A 75 2.20 -4.55 6.31
CA TRP A 75 3.32 -5.23 6.97
C TRP A 75 4.67 -4.85 6.34
N LEU A 76 4.78 -4.82 5.01
CA LEU A 76 5.99 -4.46 4.30
C LEU A 76 6.45 -3.03 4.65
N ARG A 77 5.50 -2.10 4.81
CA ARG A 77 5.77 -0.72 5.24
C ARG A 77 6.03 -0.54 6.74
N GLY A 78 5.99 -1.62 7.53
CA GLY A 78 6.20 -1.54 8.97
C GLY A 78 5.04 -0.96 9.77
N ARG A 79 3.85 -0.78 9.17
CA ARG A 79 2.64 -0.35 9.91
C ARG A 79 2.13 -1.46 10.83
N ARG A 80 2.32 -2.73 10.44
CA ARG A 80 2.05 -3.90 11.28
C ARG A 80 3.36 -4.51 11.78
N LYS A 81 3.39 -4.98 13.02
CA LYS A 81 4.54 -5.71 13.57
C LYS A 81 4.56 -7.13 13.03
N ASP A 82 3.45 -7.82 13.17
CA ASP A 82 3.29 -9.22 12.81
C ASP A 82 2.77 -9.37 11.39
N ALA A 83 3.19 -10.46 10.72
CA ALA A 83 2.72 -10.80 9.38
C ALA A 83 1.24 -11.21 9.46
N PRO A 84 0.43 -10.91 8.42
CA PRO A 84 -0.96 -11.31 8.39
C PRO A 84 -1.11 -12.84 8.32
N THR A 85 -2.17 -13.36 8.92
CA THR A 85 -2.50 -14.80 8.88
C THR A 85 -3.31 -15.12 7.62
N GLU A 86 -3.19 -16.34 7.08
CA GLU A 86 -3.95 -16.77 5.89
C GLU A 86 -5.47 -16.63 6.08
N GLU A 87 -5.97 -16.95 7.28
CA GLU A 87 -7.39 -16.81 7.64
C GLU A 87 -7.86 -15.35 7.59
N GLU A 88 -7.05 -14.41 8.12
CA GLU A 88 -7.36 -12.98 8.07
C GLU A 88 -7.42 -12.46 6.63
N VAL A 89 -6.46 -12.89 5.80
CA VAL A 89 -6.39 -12.51 4.38
C VAL A 89 -7.64 -13.00 3.65
N HIS A 90 -8.06 -14.25 3.88
CA HIS A 90 -9.26 -14.80 3.26
C HIS A 90 -10.55 -14.07 3.70
N HIS A 91 -10.67 -13.80 5.01
CA HIS A 91 -11.80 -13.08 5.56
C HIS A 91 -11.91 -11.66 4.97
N ASN A 92 -10.80 -10.93 4.87
CA ASN A 92 -10.80 -9.59 4.30
C ASN A 92 -11.10 -9.58 2.80
N LEU A 93 -10.64 -10.60 2.07
CA LEU A 93 -10.98 -10.80 0.66
C LEU A 93 -12.51 -10.96 0.50
N ALA A 94 -13.14 -11.81 1.32
CA ALA A 94 -14.59 -11.98 1.30
C ALA A 94 -15.33 -10.66 1.59
N ILE A 95 -14.86 -9.87 2.57
CA ILE A 95 -15.40 -8.54 2.86
C ILE A 95 -15.25 -7.60 1.66
N ALA A 96 -14.09 -7.59 1.00
CA ALA A 96 -13.84 -6.74 -0.15
C ALA A 96 -14.78 -7.07 -1.32
N GLN A 97 -15.01 -8.36 -1.58
CA GLN A 97 -15.97 -8.81 -2.59
C GLN A 97 -17.41 -8.40 -2.26
N MET A 98 -17.85 -8.60 -1.01
CA MET A 98 -19.18 -8.18 -0.58
C MET A 98 -19.39 -6.67 -0.71
N LYS A 99 -18.37 -5.87 -0.36
CA LYS A 99 -18.42 -4.40 -0.51
C LYS A 99 -18.48 -3.97 -1.96
N LYS A 100 -17.77 -4.67 -2.86
CA LYS A 100 -17.82 -4.40 -4.29
C LYS A 100 -19.24 -4.59 -4.83
N ILE A 101 -19.85 -5.74 -4.54
CA ILE A 101 -21.23 -6.06 -4.98
C ILE A 101 -22.22 -5.01 -4.47
N LYS A 102 -22.19 -4.70 -3.17
CA LYS A 102 -23.05 -3.67 -2.57
C LYS A 102 -22.79 -2.28 -3.15
N GLY A 103 -21.53 -1.97 -3.47
CA GLY A 103 -21.14 -0.72 -4.13
C GLY A 103 -21.80 -0.60 -5.50
N ASP A 104 -21.72 -1.64 -6.32
CA ASP A 104 -22.31 -1.69 -7.66
C ASP A 104 -23.85 -1.58 -7.60
N GLU A 105 -24.49 -2.24 -6.63
CA GLU A 105 -25.93 -2.12 -6.36
C GLU A 105 -26.33 -0.68 -5.98
N ILE A 106 -25.57 -0.03 -5.10
CA ILE A 106 -25.85 1.35 -4.68
C ILE A 106 -25.64 2.31 -5.86
N THR A 107 -24.56 2.14 -6.63
CA THR A 107 -24.26 2.97 -7.80
C THR A 107 -25.34 2.83 -8.86
N SER A 108 -25.79 1.62 -9.18
CA SER A 108 -26.89 1.42 -10.14
C SER A 108 -28.23 2.02 -9.66
N GLN A 109 -28.57 1.86 -8.38
CA GLN A 109 -29.75 2.51 -7.79
C GLN A 109 -29.65 4.04 -7.83
N GLN A 110 -28.48 4.60 -7.52
CA GLN A 110 -28.25 6.04 -7.61
C GLN A 110 -28.35 6.54 -9.05
N GLN A 111 -27.78 5.81 -10.01
CA GLN A 111 -27.88 6.15 -11.43
C GLN A 111 -29.33 6.13 -11.91
N ALA A 112 -30.12 5.11 -11.54
CA ALA A 112 -31.54 5.04 -11.86
C ALA A 112 -32.32 6.21 -11.21
N LYS A 113 -32.07 6.52 -9.93
CA LYS A 113 -32.68 7.66 -9.25
C LYS A 113 -32.30 9.00 -9.90
N SER A 114 -31.05 9.17 -10.32
CA SER A 114 -30.59 10.37 -11.01
C SER A 114 -31.25 10.55 -12.38
N GLN A 115 -31.47 9.47 -13.14
CA GLN A 115 -32.21 9.52 -14.42
C GLN A 115 -33.69 9.90 -14.22
N VAL A 116 -34.31 9.46 -13.12
CA VAL A 116 -35.69 9.85 -12.79
C VAL A 116 -35.75 11.30 -12.30
N ASN A 117 -34.79 11.75 -11.49
CA ASN A 117 -34.74 13.12 -10.97
C ASN A 117 -34.36 14.17 -12.03
N SER A 118 -33.72 13.80 -13.15
CA SER A 118 -33.49 14.71 -14.28
C SER A 118 -34.77 15.09 -15.04
N ILE A 119 -35.91 14.49 -14.70
CA ILE A 119 -37.22 14.80 -15.30
C ILE A 119 -37.92 15.94 -14.52
N ASP A 120 -37.48 16.24 -13.29
CA ASP A 120 -37.96 17.38 -12.49
C ASP A 120 -37.03 18.60 -12.65
N GLU A 121 -37.11 19.31 -13.78
CA GLU A 121 -36.45 20.62 -13.97
C GLU A 121 -36.88 21.70 -12.96
N ASN A 122 -37.90 21.40 -12.13
CA ASN A 122 -38.42 22.30 -11.10
C ASN A 122 -37.93 22.00 -9.67
N SER A 123 -36.99 21.05 -9.49
CA SER A 123 -36.26 20.89 -8.23
C SER A 123 -35.34 22.10 -8.03
N GLN A 124 -35.86 23.15 -7.38
CA GLN A 124 -35.09 24.31 -6.95
C GLN A 124 -33.82 23.83 -6.23
N GLY A 125 -32.66 24.03 -6.85
CA GLY A 125 -31.36 23.67 -6.27
C GLY A 125 -31.05 24.50 -5.01
N PHE A 126 -29.78 24.51 -4.58
CA PHE A 126 -29.34 25.46 -3.55
C PHE A 126 -29.79 26.89 -3.91
N PRO A 127 -30.29 27.68 -2.93
CA PRO A 127 -30.77 29.03 -3.17
C PRO A 127 -29.75 29.83 -3.99
N LYS A 128 -30.17 30.29 -5.17
CA LYS A 128 -29.34 31.15 -6.01
C LYS A 128 -29.51 32.57 -5.53
N TRP A 129 -28.52 33.06 -4.79
CA TRP A 129 -28.45 34.46 -4.42
C TRP A 129 -27.93 35.25 -5.62
N GLU A 130 -28.74 36.17 -6.12
CA GLU A 130 -28.39 36.99 -7.30
C GLU A 130 -27.23 37.94 -7.02
N ASP A 131 -26.99 38.27 -5.75
CA ASP A 131 -26.03 39.31 -5.34
C ASP A 131 -24.60 38.78 -5.19
N TYR A 132 -24.37 37.49 -5.43
CA TYR A 132 -23.05 36.86 -5.34
C TYR A 132 -22.53 36.45 -6.72
N GLU A 133 -21.25 36.76 -6.95
CA GLU A 133 -20.55 36.33 -8.16
C GLU A 133 -20.43 34.80 -8.22
N LYS A 134 -20.78 34.20 -9.36
CA LYS A 134 -20.55 32.76 -9.62
C LYS A 134 -19.19 32.51 -10.25
N GLN A 135 -18.68 33.49 -10.97
CA GLN A 135 -17.35 33.51 -11.57
C GLN A 135 -16.68 34.82 -11.16
N PRO A 136 -15.42 34.79 -10.72
CA PRO A 136 -14.74 35.97 -10.22
C PRO A 136 -14.70 37.06 -11.31
N GLY A 137 -15.21 38.25 -10.98
CA GLY A 137 -15.24 39.40 -11.89
C GLY A 137 -16.47 39.50 -12.80
N GLN A 138 -17.50 38.67 -12.61
CA GLN A 138 -18.82 38.85 -13.23
C GLN A 138 -19.85 39.29 -12.18
N PHE A 139 -19.91 40.59 -11.92
CA PHE A 139 -21.00 41.20 -11.17
C PHE A 139 -22.25 41.31 -12.06
N SER A 140 -23.42 40.91 -11.56
CA SER A 140 -24.67 41.29 -12.20
C SER A 140 -24.96 42.76 -11.86
N ASP A 141 -24.68 43.66 -12.80
CA ASP A 141 -24.96 45.09 -12.64
C ASP A 141 -26.47 45.32 -12.51
N LYS A 142 -27.02 45.31 -11.29
CA LYS A 142 -28.37 45.81 -11.02
C LYS A 142 -28.30 47.34 -10.97
N LYS A 143 -28.40 47.98 -12.14
CA LYS A 143 -28.67 49.43 -12.23
C LYS A 143 -30.06 49.73 -11.66
N THR A 144 -30.09 50.49 -10.57
CA THR A 144 -31.23 51.31 -10.14
C THR A 144 -30.70 52.67 -9.72
#